data_AF-A0A9N9C0N9-F1
#
_entry.id   AF-A0A9N9C0N9-F1
#
_cell.length_a   1.000
_cell.length_b   1.000
_cell.length_c   1.000
_cell.angle_alpha   90.00
_cell.angle_beta   90.00
_cell.angle_gamma   90.00
#
_symmetry.space_group_name_H-M   'P 1'
#
loop_
_entity.id
_entity.type
_entity.pdbx_description
1 polymer ?
#
loop_
_entity_poly.entity_id
_entity_poly.type
_entity_poly.pdbx_seq_one_letter_code
_entity_poly.pdbx_strand_id
1 'polypeptide(L)'
;PHSKRKKIETDNEELRMLWNALKKGKVNEIESGQFLLFFDDVSYLTGDNEQGSKISTLFIRECYLHLFKIIFENINVRRWRITGNPGIGKIFFSYYLLCQLAQQNKMVVYHRYNKPPILFSEENIFSSSKDNIHEFRGYLKNRDVWYIVDGREPMEYVAKTILICSPQKCYYSTFDKLGTTIRYMPVWSWEETDTCRKQELLQKAINSVNDKILNFVGETTEDNSTSHKIVHIRTNVPQVGEKGKGVEEVEEISEVEENTGKSSSPAVTKPDKDNEEVPFYTLSNLDFASDYVYEKVMDVLLTNYKEQLQTFVQASKSISDYGTLRGTIFERITHGKLLNGGTFKVRPLFGKTTSCFGISNSNRKLTIPPRKKLLFSKPDEVIQNRYCLYTNSKK
;
A
#
# COMPACT_ATOMS: atom_id res chain seq x y z
N PRO A 1 25.15 -37.85 9.22
CA PRO A 1 23.73 -38.27 9.30
C PRO A 1 23.08 -37.99 10.66
N HIS A 2 23.73 -38.38 11.77
CA HIS A 2 23.21 -38.14 13.13
C HIS A 2 23.12 -36.66 13.54
N SER A 3 24.10 -35.82 13.20
CA SER A 3 24.05 -34.37 13.53
C SER A 3 22.91 -33.63 12.82
N LYS A 4 22.65 -33.96 11.54
CA LYS A 4 21.51 -33.39 10.79
C LYS A 4 20.16 -33.82 11.37
N ARG A 5 20.03 -35.09 11.77
CA ARG A 5 18.79 -35.62 12.36
C ARG A 5 18.52 -34.97 13.72
N LYS A 6 19.53 -34.85 14.57
CA LYS A 6 19.44 -34.16 15.87
C LYS A 6 19.04 -32.69 15.70
N LYS A 7 19.62 -31.99 14.72
CA LYS A 7 19.23 -30.60 14.40
C LYS A 7 17.77 -30.47 13.97
N ILE A 8 17.28 -31.36 13.11
CA ILE A 8 15.86 -31.36 12.68
C ILE A 8 14.91 -31.62 13.84
N GLU A 9 15.26 -32.54 14.74
CA GLU A 9 14.45 -32.82 15.95
C GLU A 9 14.41 -31.60 16.89
N THR A 10 15.53 -30.89 17.06
CA THR A 10 15.58 -29.63 17.83
C THR A 10 14.75 -28.53 17.16
N ASP A 11 14.90 -28.32 15.86
CA ASP A 11 14.15 -27.31 15.09
C ASP A 11 12.63 -27.56 15.17
N ASN A 12 12.19 -28.83 15.14
CA ASN A 12 10.78 -29.19 15.28
C ASN A 12 10.22 -28.92 16.69
N GLU A 13 11.02 -29.09 17.74
CA GLU A 13 10.60 -28.79 19.10
C GLU A 13 10.48 -27.27 19.32
N GLU A 14 11.40 -26.48 18.78
CA GLU A 14 11.30 -25.01 18.78
C GLU A 14 10.03 -24.53 18.05
N LEU A 15 9.69 -25.17 16.91
CA LEU A 15 8.46 -24.88 16.18
C LEU A 15 7.19 -25.24 16.97
N ARG A 16 7.22 -26.32 17.77
CA ARG A 16 6.12 -26.69 18.66
C ARG A 16 5.95 -25.67 19.79
N MET A 17 7.05 -25.28 20.42
CA MET A 17 7.05 -24.24 21.46
C MET A 17 6.47 -22.93 20.89
N LEU A 18 6.94 -22.52 19.71
CA LEU A 18 6.42 -21.37 18.98
C LEU A 18 4.91 -21.49 18.77
N TRP A 19 4.42 -22.58 18.17
CA TRP A 19 2.98 -22.73 17.87
C TRP A 19 2.13 -22.66 19.14
N ASN A 20 2.58 -23.29 20.22
CA ASN A 20 1.94 -23.22 21.53
C ASN A 20 1.96 -21.80 22.11
N ALA A 21 3.05 -21.06 21.94
CA ALA A 21 3.15 -19.65 22.32
C ALA A 21 2.11 -18.80 21.59
N LEU A 22 1.96 -19.00 20.28
CA LEU A 22 0.96 -18.28 19.46
C LEU A 22 -0.46 -18.60 19.92
N LYS A 23 -0.77 -19.87 20.26
CA LYS A 23 -2.08 -20.27 20.81
C LYS A 23 -2.40 -19.56 22.13
N LYS A 24 -1.41 -19.41 23.01
CA LYS A 24 -1.58 -18.80 24.34
C LYS A 24 -1.48 -17.28 24.35
N GLY A 25 -1.11 -16.65 23.22
CA GLY A 25 -0.95 -15.21 23.12
C GLY A 25 -2.18 -14.47 23.64
N LYS A 26 -1.98 -13.47 24.49
CA LYS A 26 -3.07 -12.66 25.08
C LYS A 26 -3.03 -11.25 24.56
N VAL A 27 -4.20 -10.72 24.22
CA VAL A 27 -4.36 -9.31 23.89
C VAL A 27 -4.38 -8.52 25.19
N ASN A 28 -3.53 -7.50 25.26
CA ASN A 28 -3.54 -6.49 26.30
C ASN A 28 -3.90 -5.14 25.66
N GLU A 29 -4.89 -4.46 26.23
CA GLU A 29 -5.30 -3.14 25.78
C GLU A 29 -4.72 -2.09 26.72
N ILE A 30 -4.02 -1.11 26.16
CA ILE A 30 -3.56 0.08 26.87
C ILE A 30 -4.09 1.32 26.15
N GLU A 31 -4.04 2.49 26.78
CA GLU A 31 -4.55 3.75 26.20
C GLU A 31 -3.95 4.06 24.82
N SER A 32 -2.71 3.61 24.55
CA SER A 32 -2.01 3.80 23.28
C SER A 32 -2.25 2.70 22.24
N GLY A 33 -3.06 1.68 22.53
CA GLY A 33 -3.48 0.66 21.56
C GLY A 33 -3.43 -0.77 22.08
N GLN A 34 -3.66 -1.73 21.17
CA GLN A 34 -3.72 -3.15 21.49
C GLN A 34 -2.39 -3.86 21.20
N PHE A 35 -1.94 -4.71 22.12
CA PHE A 35 -0.71 -5.49 21.99
C PHE A 35 -0.99 -6.97 22.23
N LEU A 36 -0.46 -7.82 21.38
CA LEU A 36 -0.39 -9.26 21.61
C LEU A 36 0.88 -9.57 22.41
N LEU A 37 0.70 -10.13 23.60
CA LEU A 37 1.79 -10.55 24.49
C LEU A 37 2.05 -12.04 24.33
N PHE A 38 3.32 -12.39 24.10
CA PHE A 38 3.81 -13.77 24.09
C PHE A 38 4.58 -14.05 25.38
N PHE A 39 4.09 -15.01 26.15
CA PHE A 39 4.71 -15.45 27.41
C PHE A 39 5.81 -16.49 27.20
N ASP A 40 5.73 -17.19 26.06
CA ASP A 40 6.67 -18.21 25.62
C ASP A 40 7.51 -17.66 24.43
N ASP A 41 8.63 -18.29 24.13
CA ASP A 41 9.58 -17.83 23.10
C ASP A 41 9.00 -17.90 21.68
N VAL A 42 9.02 -16.77 20.96
CA VAL A 42 8.59 -16.63 19.57
C VAL A 42 9.71 -16.17 18.62
N SER A 43 10.96 -16.15 19.10
CA SER A 43 12.15 -15.68 18.35
C SER A 43 12.37 -16.41 17.02
N TYR A 44 11.90 -17.65 16.87
CA TYR A 44 11.91 -18.37 15.59
C TYR A 44 11.17 -17.61 14.46
N LEU A 45 10.11 -16.87 14.80
CA LEU A 45 9.40 -15.99 13.88
C LEU A 45 9.99 -14.57 13.89
N THR A 46 10.09 -13.97 15.07
CA THR A 46 10.33 -12.54 15.20
C THR A 46 11.81 -12.15 15.11
N GLY A 47 12.72 -13.09 15.36
CA GLY A 47 14.12 -12.80 15.63
C GLY A 47 14.31 -12.02 16.93
N ASP A 48 15.50 -11.44 17.07
CA ASP A 48 15.85 -10.53 18.16
C ASP A 48 15.63 -9.08 17.73
N ASN A 49 15.34 -8.20 18.69
CA ASN A 49 15.24 -6.76 18.43
C ASN A 49 16.63 -6.11 18.23
N GLU A 50 16.66 -4.82 17.94
CA GLU A 50 17.90 -4.05 17.70
C GLU A 50 18.86 -4.07 18.91
N GLN A 51 18.38 -4.41 20.11
CA GLN A 51 19.15 -4.56 21.34
C GLN A 51 19.49 -6.02 21.68
N GLY A 52 19.23 -6.97 20.76
CA GLY A 52 19.48 -8.40 20.97
C GLY A 52 18.53 -9.07 21.96
N SER A 53 17.43 -8.40 22.35
CA SER A 53 16.40 -8.94 23.22
C SER A 53 15.29 -9.61 22.41
N LYS A 54 14.76 -10.72 22.93
CA LYS A 54 13.67 -11.45 22.30
C LYS A 54 12.43 -10.57 22.18
N ILE A 55 11.84 -10.53 20.99
CA ILE A 55 10.57 -9.83 20.77
C ILE A 55 9.46 -10.67 21.40
N SER A 56 8.86 -10.17 22.48
CA SER A 56 7.76 -10.82 23.21
C SER A 56 6.41 -10.14 23.01
N THR A 57 6.36 -9.06 22.22
CA THR A 57 5.14 -8.27 22.02
C THR A 57 4.95 -7.91 20.55
N LEU A 58 3.70 -7.86 20.11
CA LEU A 58 3.31 -7.45 18.76
C LEU A 58 2.19 -6.42 18.85
N PHE A 59 2.41 -5.23 18.31
CA PHE A 59 1.36 -4.20 18.21
C PHE A 59 0.31 -4.63 17.18
N ILE A 60 -0.96 -4.63 17.61
CA ILE A 60 -2.10 -4.99 16.77
C ILE A 60 -2.65 -3.70 16.17
N ARG A 61 -2.41 -3.53 14.87
CA ARG A 61 -2.99 -2.43 14.10
C ARG A 61 -4.48 -2.67 13.89
N GLU A 62 -5.27 -1.61 13.87
CA GLU A 62 -6.71 -1.70 13.59
C GLU A 62 -6.98 -2.40 12.23
N CYS A 63 -6.16 -2.10 11.23
CA CYS A 63 -6.25 -2.76 9.93
C CYS A 63 -5.97 -4.27 9.98
N TYR A 64 -5.24 -4.78 10.98
CA TYR A 64 -5.05 -6.23 11.14
C TYR A 64 -6.36 -6.91 11.55
N LEU A 65 -7.09 -6.30 12.49
CA LEU A 65 -8.40 -6.78 12.93
C LEU A 65 -9.38 -6.81 11.75
N HIS A 66 -9.48 -5.71 11.01
CA HIS A 66 -10.40 -5.60 9.88
C HIS A 66 -10.04 -6.55 8.73
N LEU A 67 -8.77 -6.61 8.33
CA LEU A 67 -8.34 -7.51 7.26
C LEU A 67 -8.54 -8.97 7.64
N PHE A 68 -8.22 -9.36 8.89
CA PHE A 68 -8.48 -10.72 9.35
C PHE A 68 -9.96 -11.04 9.30
N LYS A 69 -10.82 -10.17 9.84
CA LYS A 69 -12.28 -10.34 9.81
C LYS A 69 -12.79 -10.53 8.38
N ILE A 70 -12.41 -9.64 7.46
CA ILE A 70 -12.78 -9.71 6.04
C ILE A 70 -12.37 -11.07 5.44
N ILE A 71 -11.12 -11.49 5.63
CA ILE A 71 -10.62 -12.73 5.05
C ILE A 71 -11.31 -13.94 5.68
N PHE A 72 -11.50 -13.92 7.00
CA PHE A 72 -11.99 -15.05 7.77
C PHE A 72 -13.46 -15.34 7.51
N GLU A 73 -14.31 -14.30 7.50
CA GLU A 73 -15.75 -14.42 7.26
C GLU A 73 -16.09 -14.77 5.81
N ASN A 74 -15.22 -14.41 4.86
CA ASN A 74 -15.40 -14.74 3.44
C ASN A 74 -14.95 -16.18 3.12
N ILE A 75 -15.77 -17.16 3.47
CA ILE A 75 -15.49 -18.60 3.28
C ILE A 75 -15.35 -19.02 1.81
N ASN A 76 -16.08 -18.36 0.91
CA ASN A 76 -16.10 -18.68 -0.53
C ASN A 76 -14.85 -18.18 -1.27
N VAL A 77 -14.19 -17.14 -0.76
CA VAL A 77 -12.99 -16.58 -1.37
C VAL A 77 -11.77 -17.33 -0.85
N ARG A 78 -11.04 -17.94 -1.80
CA ARG A 78 -9.94 -18.86 -1.51
C ARG A 78 -8.55 -18.26 -1.73
N ARG A 79 -8.44 -17.18 -2.50
CA ARG A 79 -7.18 -16.57 -2.89
C ARG A 79 -7.21 -15.10 -2.51
N TRP A 80 -6.32 -14.72 -1.60
CA TRP A 80 -6.19 -13.36 -1.10
C TRP A 80 -4.78 -12.85 -1.33
N ARG A 81 -4.65 -11.61 -1.80
CA ARG A 81 -3.39 -10.88 -1.83
C ARG A 81 -3.47 -9.66 -0.94
N ILE A 82 -2.60 -9.61 0.05
CA ILE A 82 -2.45 -8.49 0.99
C ILE A 82 -1.15 -7.78 0.61
N THR A 83 -1.27 -6.55 0.11
CA THR A 83 -0.12 -5.78 -0.35
C THR A 83 -0.11 -4.37 0.23
N GLY A 84 0.95 -3.60 -0.03
CA GLY A 84 1.11 -2.23 0.46
C GLY A 84 2.57 -1.88 0.59
N ASN A 85 2.86 -0.64 1.03
CA ASN A 85 4.21 -0.10 1.10
C ASN A 85 5.21 -1.02 1.84
N PRO A 86 6.48 -1.08 1.42
CA PRO A 86 7.54 -1.65 2.26
C PRO A 86 7.54 -1.01 3.66
N GLY A 87 7.75 -1.82 4.71
CA GLY A 87 7.89 -1.32 6.10
C GLY A 87 6.60 -1.04 6.89
N ILE A 88 5.40 -1.21 6.30
CA ILE A 88 4.13 -0.91 6.99
C ILE A 88 3.65 -2.01 7.98
N GLY A 89 4.47 -3.03 8.24
CA GLY A 89 4.13 -4.13 9.14
C GLY A 89 3.45 -5.36 8.52
N LYS A 90 3.53 -5.55 7.19
CA LYS A 90 2.94 -6.72 6.51
C LYS A 90 3.40 -8.07 7.11
N ILE A 91 4.68 -8.16 7.48
CA ILE A 91 5.24 -9.36 8.15
C ILE A 91 4.60 -9.55 9.54
N PHE A 92 4.37 -8.47 10.30
CA PHE A 92 3.67 -8.59 11.59
C PHE A 92 2.20 -8.97 11.40
N PHE A 93 1.56 -8.56 10.30
CA PHE A 93 0.24 -9.07 9.94
C PHE A 93 0.26 -10.59 9.67
N SER A 94 1.31 -11.13 9.03
CA SER A 94 1.43 -12.58 8.85
C SER A 94 1.54 -13.31 10.19
N TYR A 95 2.27 -12.76 11.15
CA TYR A 95 2.35 -13.30 12.52
C TYR A 95 1.02 -13.20 13.27
N TYR A 96 0.32 -12.08 13.14
CA TYR A 96 -1.03 -11.92 13.70
C TYR A 96 -2.01 -12.96 13.13
N LEU A 97 -1.99 -13.22 11.82
CA LEU A 97 -2.78 -14.30 11.20
C LEU A 97 -2.44 -15.67 11.78
N LEU A 98 -1.14 -15.98 11.94
CA LEU A 98 -0.73 -17.24 12.55
C LEU A 98 -1.29 -17.39 13.97
N CYS A 99 -1.28 -16.32 14.77
CA CYS A 99 -1.86 -16.33 16.13
C CYS A 99 -3.36 -16.61 16.12
N GLN A 100 -4.11 -15.89 15.29
CA GLN A 100 -5.56 -16.06 15.18
C GLN A 100 -5.92 -17.48 14.72
N LEU A 101 -5.20 -18.00 13.72
CA LEU A 101 -5.40 -19.36 13.21
C LEU A 101 -5.01 -20.43 14.24
N ALA A 102 -3.94 -20.20 15.01
CA ALA A 102 -3.53 -21.08 16.10
C ALA A 102 -4.60 -21.17 17.19
N GLN A 103 -5.12 -20.03 17.64
CA GLN A 103 -6.17 -19.94 18.66
C GLN A 103 -7.47 -20.64 18.24
N GLN A 104 -7.75 -20.69 16.94
CA GLN A 104 -8.90 -21.40 16.38
C GLN A 104 -8.60 -22.85 15.95
N ASN A 105 -7.43 -23.38 16.34
CA ASN A 105 -6.96 -24.73 15.99
C ASN A 105 -7.02 -25.03 14.48
N LYS A 106 -6.74 -24.03 13.64
CA LYS A 106 -6.63 -24.22 12.19
C LYS A 106 -5.30 -24.83 11.81
N MET A 107 -5.31 -25.68 10.78
CA MET A 107 -4.09 -26.20 10.17
C MET A 107 -3.53 -25.17 9.20
N VAL A 108 -2.22 -24.89 9.31
CA VAL A 108 -1.55 -23.86 8.53
C VAL A 108 -0.28 -24.43 7.90
N VAL A 109 -0.07 -24.14 6.62
CA VAL A 109 1.23 -24.25 5.97
C VAL A 109 1.77 -22.83 5.79
N TYR A 110 2.87 -22.52 6.45
CA TYR A 110 3.50 -21.20 6.40
C TYR A 110 4.77 -21.23 5.53
N HIS A 111 4.85 -20.36 4.53
CA HIS A 111 5.91 -20.39 3.53
C HIS A 111 6.50 -19.00 3.30
N ARG A 112 7.64 -18.75 3.94
CA ARG A 112 8.36 -17.47 3.86
C ARG A 112 9.37 -17.47 2.72
N TYR A 113 9.72 -16.28 2.24
CA TYR A 113 10.83 -16.07 1.32
C TYR A 113 12.13 -16.69 1.83
N ASN A 114 12.82 -17.44 0.98
CA ASN A 114 14.10 -18.11 1.25
C ASN A 114 14.13 -18.97 2.53
N LYS A 115 12.98 -19.48 2.97
CA LYS A 115 12.86 -20.39 4.11
C LYS A 115 12.02 -21.61 3.73
N PRO A 116 12.38 -22.80 4.23
CA PRO A 116 11.54 -23.97 4.05
C PRO A 116 10.12 -23.77 4.58
N PRO A 117 9.11 -24.36 3.92
CA PRO A 117 7.74 -24.36 4.42
C PRO A 117 7.62 -25.12 5.74
N ILE A 118 6.74 -24.61 6.60
CA ILE A 118 6.45 -25.14 7.93
C ILE A 118 4.98 -25.54 7.98
N LEU A 119 4.70 -26.76 8.41
CA LEU A 119 3.35 -27.18 8.78
C LEU A 119 3.13 -26.94 10.26
N PHE A 120 2.02 -26.28 10.57
CA PHE A 120 1.45 -26.16 11.90
C PHE A 120 0.09 -26.86 11.92
N SER A 121 -0.03 -27.86 12.79
CA SER A 121 -1.29 -28.54 13.09
C SER A 121 -1.28 -29.00 14.54
N GLU A 122 -2.39 -29.56 15.04
CA GLU A 122 -2.43 -30.09 16.41
C GLU A 122 -1.53 -31.32 16.58
N GLU A 123 -1.48 -32.21 15.59
CA GLU A 123 -0.76 -33.48 15.68
C GLU A 123 0.66 -33.38 15.11
N ASN A 124 0.84 -32.58 14.06
CA ASN A 124 2.06 -32.53 13.27
C ASN A 124 2.56 -31.09 13.13
N ILE A 125 3.75 -30.83 13.67
CA ILE A 125 4.45 -29.55 13.54
C ILE A 125 5.87 -29.85 13.09
N PHE A 126 6.20 -29.44 11.87
CA PHE A 126 7.53 -29.65 11.30
C PHE A 126 7.81 -28.73 10.13
N SER A 127 9.09 -28.50 9.87
CA SER A 127 9.60 -27.83 8.67
C SER A 127 10.19 -28.86 7.70
N SER A 128 10.08 -28.62 6.39
CA SER A 128 10.87 -29.38 5.43
C SER A 128 12.35 -29.05 5.58
N SER A 129 13.21 -29.98 5.16
CA SER A 129 14.66 -29.80 5.20
C SER A 129 15.19 -28.85 4.10
N LYS A 130 14.38 -28.66 3.05
CA LYS A 130 14.66 -27.80 1.90
C LYS A 130 13.48 -26.90 1.61
N ASP A 131 13.72 -25.82 0.90
CA ASP A 131 12.68 -24.95 0.37
C ASP A 131 11.92 -25.65 -0.77
N ASN A 132 10.96 -26.51 -0.40
CA ASN A 132 10.21 -27.36 -1.33
C ASN A 132 8.76 -27.54 -0.85
N ILE A 133 7.88 -26.69 -1.38
CA ILE A 133 6.45 -26.72 -1.03
C ILE A 133 5.73 -28.01 -1.46
N HIS A 134 6.26 -28.76 -2.43
CA HIS A 134 5.64 -29.99 -2.92
C HIS A 134 5.58 -31.11 -1.86
N GLU A 135 6.47 -31.07 -0.86
CA GLU A 135 6.43 -31.99 0.29
C GLU A 135 5.12 -31.85 1.09
N PHE A 136 4.49 -30.67 1.04
CA PHE A 136 3.23 -30.38 1.74
C PHE A 136 2.00 -30.54 0.83
N ARG A 137 2.14 -31.06 -0.40
CA ARG A 137 1.03 -31.23 -1.36
C ARG A 137 -0.14 -32.04 -0.78
N GLY A 138 0.14 -33.03 0.08
CA GLY A 138 -0.90 -33.81 0.75
C GLY A 138 -1.83 -32.95 1.61
N TYR A 139 -1.26 -32.04 2.40
CA TYR A 139 -2.00 -31.10 3.24
C TYR A 139 -2.68 -30.01 2.41
N LEU A 140 -1.98 -29.46 1.41
CA LEU A 140 -2.45 -28.34 0.60
C LEU A 140 -3.61 -28.69 -0.36
N LYS A 141 -3.90 -29.98 -0.57
CA LYS A 141 -5.10 -30.46 -1.26
C LYS A 141 -6.37 -30.33 -0.41
N ASN A 142 -6.24 -30.14 0.90
CA ASN A 142 -7.37 -29.97 1.80
C ASN A 142 -7.86 -28.51 1.81
N ARG A 143 -9.17 -28.31 1.68
CA ARG A 143 -9.82 -27.00 1.71
C ARG A 143 -9.80 -26.33 3.10
N ASP A 144 -9.63 -27.09 4.17
CA ASP A 144 -9.63 -26.53 5.52
C ASP A 144 -8.25 -26.00 5.95
N VAL A 145 -7.22 -26.29 5.14
CA VAL A 145 -5.86 -25.83 5.38
C VAL A 145 -5.69 -24.39 4.89
N TRP A 146 -5.00 -23.59 5.70
CA TRP A 146 -4.59 -22.23 5.39
C TRP A 146 -3.16 -22.23 4.88
N TYR A 147 -2.95 -21.72 3.68
CA TYR A 147 -1.63 -21.57 3.06
C TYR A 147 -1.22 -20.10 3.13
N ILE A 148 -0.36 -19.76 4.09
CA ILE A 148 0.11 -18.39 4.31
C ILE A 148 1.47 -18.25 3.64
N VAL A 149 1.58 -17.32 2.69
CA VAL A 149 2.79 -17.11 1.88
C VAL A 149 3.29 -15.69 2.10
N ASP A 150 4.54 -15.55 2.54
CA ASP A 150 5.12 -14.25 2.89
C ASP A 150 6.34 -13.95 2.00
N GLY A 151 6.22 -12.88 1.20
CA GLY A 151 7.32 -12.32 0.41
C GLY A 151 7.77 -13.16 -0.78
N ARG A 152 6.95 -14.07 -1.29
CA ARG A 152 7.27 -14.91 -2.46
C ARG A 152 6.04 -15.31 -3.25
N GLU A 153 6.26 -15.79 -4.47
CA GLU A 153 5.17 -16.31 -5.31
C GLU A 153 4.57 -17.62 -4.75
N PRO A 154 3.24 -17.71 -4.58
CA PRO A 154 2.58 -18.90 -4.10
C PRO A 154 2.38 -19.92 -5.23
N MET A 155 2.46 -21.20 -4.90
CA MET A 155 2.01 -22.27 -5.78
C MET A 155 0.49 -22.45 -5.71
N GLU A 156 -0.13 -22.85 -6.81
CA GLU A 156 -1.56 -23.09 -6.85
C GLU A 156 -1.94 -24.40 -6.13
N TYR A 157 -2.79 -24.27 -5.11
CA TYR A 157 -3.36 -25.38 -4.36
C TYR A 157 -4.82 -25.10 -3.98
N VAL A 158 -5.50 -26.12 -3.45
CA VAL A 158 -6.92 -26.07 -3.04
C VAL A 158 -7.10 -25.37 -1.67
N ALA A 159 -6.07 -25.41 -0.82
CA ALA A 159 -5.97 -24.69 0.43
C ALA A 159 -6.27 -23.19 0.31
N LYS A 160 -6.73 -22.57 1.39
CA LYS A 160 -7.05 -21.13 1.41
C LYS A 160 -5.74 -20.37 1.41
N THR A 161 -5.41 -19.73 0.29
CA THR A 161 -4.11 -19.11 0.08
C THR A 161 -4.17 -17.62 0.38
N ILE A 162 -3.31 -17.15 1.27
CA ILE A 162 -3.12 -15.73 1.58
C ILE A 162 -1.69 -15.38 1.26
N LEU A 163 -1.51 -14.62 0.18
CA LEU A 163 -0.24 -14.03 -0.19
C LEU A 163 -0.09 -12.67 0.49
N ILE A 164 0.99 -12.49 1.23
CA ILE A 164 1.38 -11.23 1.85
C ILE A 164 2.68 -10.80 1.20
N CYS A 165 2.65 -9.71 0.44
CA CYS A 165 3.80 -9.31 -0.34
C CYS A 165 3.90 -7.79 -0.50
N SER A 166 5.12 -7.29 -0.70
CA SER A 166 5.31 -5.94 -1.24
C SER A 166 4.72 -5.85 -2.65
N PRO A 167 4.51 -4.65 -3.22
CA PRO A 167 3.85 -4.49 -4.50
C PRO A 167 4.69 -4.95 -5.70
N GLN A 168 5.69 -5.80 -5.48
CA GLN A 168 6.59 -6.35 -6.51
C GLN A 168 5.93 -7.43 -7.35
N LYS A 169 5.75 -7.15 -8.65
CA LYS A 169 5.00 -7.96 -9.62
C LYS A 169 5.52 -9.40 -9.73
N CYS A 170 6.81 -9.61 -9.54
CA CYS A 170 7.41 -10.95 -9.50
C CYS A 170 6.84 -11.84 -8.39
N TYR A 171 6.24 -11.29 -7.33
CA TYR A 171 5.64 -12.08 -6.25
C TYR A 171 4.20 -12.51 -6.51
N TYR A 172 3.48 -11.89 -7.44
CA TYR A 172 2.03 -12.14 -7.57
C TYR A 172 1.50 -12.21 -9.01
N SER A 173 2.32 -11.94 -10.03
CA SER A 173 1.80 -11.82 -11.40
C SER A 173 1.07 -13.06 -11.92
N THR A 174 1.50 -14.26 -11.52
CA THR A 174 0.83 -15.50 -11.92
C THR A 174 -0.34 -15.82 -10.99
N PHE A 175 -0.19 -15.53 -9.69
CA PHE A 175 -1.23 -15.73 -8.69
C PHE A 175 -2.48 -14.86 -8.93
N ASP A 176 -2.31 -13.60 -9.35
CA ASP A 176 -3.43 -12.69 -9.59
C ASP A 176 -4.32 -13.16 -10.76
N LYS A 177 -3.75 -13.91 -11.72
CA LYS A 177 -4.51 -14.51 -12.85
C LYS A 177 -5.50 -15.59 -12.41
N LEU A 178 -5.41 -16.09 -11.18
CA LEU A 178 -6.25 -17.17 -10.64
C LEU A 178 -7.55 -16.67 -9.99
N GLY A 179 -7.97 -15.43 -10.27
CA GLY A 179 -9.14 -14.80 -9.65
C GLY A 179 -8.90 -14.43 -8.19
N THR A 180 -7.77 -13.78 -7.92
CA THR A 180 -7.34 -13.41 -6.56
C THR A 180 -8.02 -12.13 -6.09
N THR A 181 -8.49 -12.13 -4.84
CA THR A 181 -9.04 -10.95 -4.20
C THR A 181 -7.92 -10.13 -3.57
N ILE A 182 -7.75 -8.89 -4.03
CA ILE A 182 -6.66 -8.00 -3.60
C ILE A 182 -7.15 -7.08 -2.48
N ARG A 183 -6.29 -6.88 -1.47
CA ARG A 183 -6.49 -5.93 -0.39
C ARG A 183 -5.19 -5.18 -0.12
N TYR A 184 -5.30 -3.87 0.06
CA TYR A 184 -4.17 -2.98 0.34
C TYR A 184 -4.15 -2.64 1.82
N MET A 185 -3.02 -2.89 2.48
CA MET A 185 -2.83 -2.56 3.88
C MET A 185 -2.37 -1.10 3.99
N PRO A 186 -3.01 -0.28 4.85
CA PRO A 186 -2.68 1.13 4.97
C PRO A 186 -1.30 1.34 5.60
N VAL A 187 -0.70 2.48 5.30
CA VAL A 187 0.48 2.98 6.02
C VAL A 187 0.15 3.22 7.50
N TRP A 188 1.19 3.32 8.33
CA TRP A 188 1.02 3.64 9.75
C TRP A 188 0.32 5.00 9.92
N SER A 189 -0.68 5.08 10.79
CA SER A 189 -1.28 6.36 11.20
C SER A 189 -0.33 7.12 12.13
N TRP A 190 -0.54 8.42 12.30
CA TRP A 190 0.28 9.21 13.22
C TRP A 190 0.18 8.68 14.65
N GLU A 191 -1.03 8.32 15.09
CA GLU A 191 -1.30 7.74 16.40
C GLU A 191 -0.55 6.40 16.60
N GLU A 192 -0.55 5.54 15.57
CA GLU A 192 0.20 4.29 15.60
C GLU A 192 1.73 4.55 15.64
N THR A 193 2.23 5.54 14.88
CA THR A 193 3.66 5.87 14.87
C THR A 193 4.15 6.55 16.12
N ASP A 194 3.34 7.39 16.78
CA ASP A 194 3.70 8.04 18.04
C ASP A 194 3.82 7.00 19.16
N THR A 195 2.91 6.02 19.15
CA THR A 195 2.97 4.84 20.02
C THR A 195 4.24 4.01 19.80
N CYS A 196 4.81 4.01 18.59
CA CYS A 196 5.94 3.16 18.18
C CYS A 196 7.26 3.92 17.93
N ARG A 197 7.34 5.23 18.22
CA ARG A 197 8.47 6.18 18.05
C ARG A 197 9.55 5.79 17.02
N LYS A 198 9.47 6.31 15.79
CA LYS A 198 10.63 6.45 14.88
C LYS A 198 10.55 7.73 14.02
N GLN A 199 11.04 8.87 14.52
CA GLN A 199 11.04 10.15 13.79
C GLN A 199 12.38 10.55 13.13
N GLU A 200 13.47 9.80 13.29
CA GLU A 200 14.80 10.26 12.85
C GLU A 200 15.17 9.94 11.38
N LEU A 201 14.34 9.17 10.66
CA LEU A 201 14.69 8.62 9.33
C LEU A 201 14.15 9.41 8.13
N LEU A 202 13.30 10.43 8.35
CA LEU A 202 12.58 11.13 7.28
C LEU A 202 13.47 12.13 6.54
N GLN A 203 14.29 12.90 7.25
CA GLN A 203 15.11 13.96 6.65
C GLN A 203 16.19 13.39 5.73
N LYS A 204 16.78 12.24 6.10
CA LYS A 204 17.76 11.52 5.27
C LYS A 204 17.13 10.97 3.98
N ALA A 205 15.85 10.57 4.03
CA ALA A 205 15.12 10.09 2.88
C ALA A 205 14.82 11.22 1.87
N ILE A 206 14.37 12.37 2.35
CA ILE A 206 14.08 13.55 1.51
C ILE A 206 15.34 14.02 0.77
N ASN A 207 16.49 14.04 1.44
CA ASN A 207 17.75 14.49 0.84
C ASN A 207 18.31 13.49 -0.19
N SER A 208 17.83 12.24 -0.20
CA SER A 208 18.29 11.18 -1.11
C SER A 208 17.48 11.06 -2.40
N VAL A 209 16.46 11.91 -2.61
CA VAL A 209 15.56 11.80 -3.75
C VAL A 209 16.24 12.16 -5.06
N ASN A 210 16.02 11.31 -6.06
CA ASN A 210 16.41 11.53 -7.46
C ASN A 210 15.22 11.22 -8.38
N ASP A 211 15.46 11.35 -9.68
CA ASP A 211 14.52 11.11 -10.78
C ASP A 211 13.89 9.71 -10.79
N LYS A 212 14.54 8.70 -10.19
CA LYS A 212 13.98 7.34 -10.08
C LYS A 212 12.65 7.29 -9.31
N ILE A 213 12.35 8.28 -8.47
CA ILE A 213 11.04 8.38 -7.78
C ILE A 213 9.87 8.50 -8.77
N LEU A 214 10.11 9.04 -9.97
CA LEU A 214 9.08 9.23 -11.00
C LEU A 214 8.63 7.89 -11.61
N ASN A 215 9.48 6.87 -11.54
CA ASN A 215 9.16 5.52 -12.01
C ASN A 215 8.57 4.64 -10.88
N PHE A 216 8.26 5.21 -9.72
CA PHE A 216 7.73 4.44 -8.59
C PHE A 216 6.25 4.10 -8.80
N VAL A 217 5.98 2.83 -9.14
CA VAL A 217 4.61 2.27 -9.26
C VAL A 217 4.25 1.40 -8.03
N GLY A 218 4.86 1.68 -6.87
CA GLY A 218 4.81 0.80 -5.69
C GLY A 218 5.96 -0.21 -5.59
N GLU A 219 6.87 -0.24 -6.58
CA GLU A 219 8.06 -1.09 -6.61
C GLU A 219 9.33 -0.22 -6.69
N THR A 220 10.40 -0.60 -5.98
CA THR A 220 11.74 -0.06 -6.20
C THR A 220 12.64 -1.15 -6.76
N THR A 221 13.20 -0.92 -7.94
CA THR A 221 14.35 -1.68 -8.43
C THR A 221 15.60 -1.12 -7.75
N GLU A 222 16.19 -1.89 -6.83
CA GLU A 222 17.50 -1.68 -6.16
C GLU A 222 17.53 -0.89 -4.82
N ASP A 223 18.55 -1.25 -4.03
CA ASP A 223 18.67 -1.27 -2.56
C ASP A 223 18.73 0.07 -1.80
N ASN A 224 18.22 1.17 -2.34
CA ASN A 224 18.15 2.46 -1.64
C ASN A 224 16.70 2.94 -1.48
N SER A 225 15.85 2.07 -0.93
CA SER A 225 14.41 2.30 -0.82
C SER A 225 14.07 3.40 0.20
N THR A 226 14.32 4.66 -0.12
CA THR A 226 13.77 5.82 0.59
C THR A 226 12.42 6.24 -0.02
N SER A 227 12.11 5.77 -1.24
CA SER A 227 10.87 6.04 -1.96
C SER A 227 9.61 5.67 -1.18
N HIS A 228 9.61 4.57 -0.42
CA HIS A 228 8.44 4.17 0.39
C HIS A 228 8.19 5.07 1.61
N LYS A 229 9.14 5.95 1.97
CA LYS A 229 9.00 7.00 3.00
C LYS A 229 8.48 8.32 2.40
N ILE A 230 8.41 8.39 1.07
CA ILE A 230 8.06 9.60 0.31
C ILE A 230 6.71 9.43 -0.36
N VAL A 231 6.45 8.24 -0.95
CA VAL A 231 5.21 7.90 -1.64
C VAL A 231 4.56 6.71 -0.94
N HIS A 232 3.29 6.87 -0.59
CA HIS A 232 2.43 5.96 0.14
C HIS A 232 1.31 5.43 -0.75
N ILE A 233 1.07 4.12 -0.67
CA ILE A 233 -0.15 3.48 -1.17
C ILE A 233 -1.23 3.73 -0.13
N ARG A 234 -2.14 4.67 -0.42
CA ARG A 234 -3.33 4.96 0.39
C ARG A 234 -4.49 4.09 -0.04
N THR A 235 -5.33 3.72 0.91
CA THR A 235 -6.47 2.81 0.71
C THR A 235 -7.77 3.59 0.83
N ASN A 236 -8.88 3.01 0.40
CA ASN A 236 -10.22 3.59 0.57
C ASN A 236 -10.77 3.52 2.01
N VAL A 237 -9.90 3.49 3.02
CA VAL A 237 -10.31 3.58 4.43
C VAL A 237 -10.14 5.03 4.89
N PRO A 238 -11.19 5.69 5.42
CA PRO A 238 -11.07 7.03 5.94
C PRO A 238 -10.03 7.08 7.05
N GLN A 239 -9.03 7.96 6.94
CA GLN A 239 -8.09 8.19 8.03
C GLN A 239 -8.77 9.04 9.11
N VAL A 240 -8.60 8.67 10.37
CA VAL A 240 -9.14 9.43 11.52
C VAL A 240 -8.64 10.87 11.42
N GLY A 241 -9.54 11.81 11.10
CA GLY A 241 -9.22 13.22 10.84
C GLY A 241 -9.74 13.78 9.50
N GLU A 242 -10.06 12.92 8.52
CA GLU A 242 -10.66 13.37 7.26
C GLU A 242 -12.19 13.36 7.33
N LYS A 243 -12.77 14.49 7.76
CA LYS A 243 -14.18 14.78 7.43
C LYS A 243 -14.26 15.28 5.99
N GLY A 244 -14.61 14.37 5.07
CA GLY A 244 -15.33 14.65 3.84
C GLY A 244 -14.53 15.26 2.68
N LYS A 245 -14.13 14.42 1.73
CA LYS A 245 -14.38 14.73 0.32
C LYS A 245 -15.39 13.70 -0.18
N GLY A 246 -16.60 14.18 -0.47
CA GLY A 246 -17.57 13.40 -1.22
C GLY A 246 -16.95 12.93 -2.53
N VAL A 247 -17.33 11.74 -2.94
CA VAL A 247 -17.06 11.20 -4.28
C VAL A 247 -17.61 12.23 -5.28
N GLU A 248 -16.73 13.02 -5.90
CA GLU A 248 -17.12 13.74 -7.11
C GLU A 248 -17.11 12.73 -8.25
N GLU A 249 -18.31 12.42 -8.75
CA GLU A 249 -18.52 11.72 -10.01
C GLU A 249 -17.75 12.47 -11.10
N VAL A 250 -16.73 11.82 -11.66
CA VAL A 250 -16.08 12.32 -12.87
C VAL A 250 -16.98 11.92 -14.04
N GLU A 251 -17.78 12.85 -14.54
CA GLU A 251 -18.42 12.70 -15.85
C GLU A 251 -17.33 12.58 -16.92
N GLU A 252 -17.17 11.38 -17.45
CA GLU A 252 -16.27 11.07 -18.56
C GLU A 252 -16.88 11.63 -19.85
N ILE A 253 -16.38 12.78 -20.32
CA ILE A 253 -16.77 13.34 -21.62
C ILE A 253 -16.15 12.47 -22.71
N SER A 254 -17.00 11.72 -23.40
CA SER A 254 -16.64 10.90 -24.57
C SER A 254 -16.18 11.79 -25.73
N GLU A 255 -14.89 11.76 -26.06
CA GLU A 255 -14.40 12.18 -27.38
C GLU A 255 -14.38 10.94 -28.30
N VAL A 256 -15.17 11.03 -29.38
CA VAL A 256 -15.29 10.02 -30.43
C VAL A 256 -14.03 10.08 -31.29
N GLU A 257 -13.20 9.06 -31.28
CA GLU A 257 -12.25 8.80 -32.37
C GLU A 257 -12.34 7.34 -32.83
N GLU A 258 -12.45 7.19 -34.16
CA GLU A 258 -12.70 5.95 -34.88
C GLU A 258 -11.57 4.93 -34.76
N ASN A 259 -11.99 3.66 -34.70
CA ASN A 259 -11.18 2.45 -34.72
C ASN A 259 -10.03 2.44 -35.73
N THR A 260 -8.88 1.89 -35.32
CA THR A 260 -8.29 0.69 -35.95
C THR A 260 -7.13 0.14 -35.11
N GLY A 261 -7.20 -1.13 -34.70
CA GLY A 261 -6.05 -1.87 -34.17
C GLY A 261 -6.39 -2.84 -33.04
N LYS A 262 -6.70 -4.09 -33.38
CA LYS A 262 -6.85 -5.21 -32.43
C LYS A 262 -5.53 -5.45 -31.68
N SER A 263 -5.57 -5.37 -30.35
CA SER A 263 -4.66 -6.10 -29.47
C SER A 263 -5.38 -6.44 -28.17
N SER A 264 -5.44 -7.74 -27.88
CA SER A 264 -6.19 -8.36 -26.79
C SER A 264 -5.43 -8.28 -25.46
N SER A 265 -6.01 -7.58 -24.48
CA SER A 265 -5.68 -7.69 -23.05
C SER A 265 -6.93 -8.11 -22.27
N PRO A 266 -6.81 -8.89 -21.18
CA PRO A 266 -7.95 -9.53 -20.53
C PRO A 266 -8.85 -8.51 -19.82
N ALA A 267 -10.15 -8.67 -20.00
CA ALA A 267 -11.19 -7.85 -19.41
C ALA A 267 -11.10 -7.85 -17.87
N VAL A 268 -10.86 -6.68 -17.30
CA VAL A 268 -11.29 -6.36 -15.94
C VAL A 268 -12.81 -6.29 -16.00
N THR A 269 -13.49 -7.26 -15.39
CA THR A 269 -14.93 -7.19 -15.15
C THR A 269 -15.22 -5.92 -14.35
N LYS A 270 -15.72 -4.88 -15.02
CA LYS A 270 -16.46 -3.81 -14.38
C LYS A 270 -17.74 -4.44 -13.81
N PRO A 271 -18.05 -4.30 -12.51
CA PRO A 271 -19.37 -4.64 -12.02
C PRO A 271 -20.36 -3.57 -12.50
N ASP A 272 -21.29 -3.97 -13.36
CA ASP A 272 -22.53 -3.22 -13.60
C ASP A 272 -23.48 -3.49 -12.42
N LYS A 273 -23.84 -2.43 -11.69
CA LYS A 273 -25.11 -2.13 -10.97
C LYS A 273 -24.89 -1.41 -9.64
N ASP A 274 -25.33 -0.15 -9.63
CA ASP A 274 -26.10 0.56 -8.59
C ASP A 274 -25.80 0.25 -7.10
N ASN A 275 -25.16 1.21 -6.43
CA ASN A 275 -25.10 1.38 -4.96
C ASN A 275 -24.52 0.23 -4.11
N GLU A 276 -23.55 -0.53 -4.60
CA GLU A 276 -22.67 -1.29 -3.69
C GLU A 276 -21.57 -0.37 -3.13
N GLU A 277 -21.60 -0.14 -1.83
CA GLU A 277 -20.54 0.55 -1.10
C GLU A 277 -19.20 -0.18 -1.33
N VAL A 278 -18.22 0.54 -1.90
CA VAL A 278 -16.95 -0.07 -2.29
C VAL A 278 -16.25 -0.66 -1.05
N PRO A 279 -15.96 -1.98 -1.01
CA PRO A 279 -15.46 -2.61 0.21
C PRO A 279 -14.11 -2.03 0.64
N PHE A 280 -13.86 -1.95 1.94
CA PHE A 280 -12.60 -1.42 2.47
C PHE A 280 -11.36 -2.19 1.98
N TYR A 281 -10.26 -1.44 1.85
CA TYR A 281 -8.95 -1.92 1.41
C TYR A 281 -8.93 -2.45 -0.04
N THR A 282 -9.96 -2.21 -0.86
CA THR A 282 -10.01 -2.70 -2.25
C THR A 282 -9.36 -1.77 -3.25
N LEU A 283 -9.45 -0.45 -3.01
CA LEU A 283 -8.86 0.56 -3.87
C LEU A 283 -7.54 1.05 -3.29
N SER A 284 -6.63 1.44 -4.18
CA SER A 284 -5.37 2.05 -3.80
C SER A 284 -5.02 3.25 -4.67
N ASN A 285 -4.56 4.32 -4.04
CA ASN A 285 -4.03 5.51 -4.70
C ASN A 285 -2.58 5.74 -4.25
N LEU A 286 -1.69 6.12 -5.18
CA LEU A 286 -0.34 6.55 -4.85
C LEU A 286 -0.36 8.04 -4.50
N ASP A 287 0.07 8.34 -3.28
CA ASP A 287 0.08 9.70 -2.73
C ASP A 287 1.40 9.98 -2.02
N PHE A 288 1.77 11.24 -1.81
CA PHE A 288 2.93 11.55 -0.98
C PHE A 288 2.66 11.28 0.50
N ALA A 289 3.72 10.99 1.26
CA ALA A 289 3.63 10.62 2.67
C ALA A 289 2.95 11.69 3.54
N SER A 290 3.19 12.97 3.22
CA SER A 290 2.52 14.13 3.82
C SER A 290 2.66 15.36 2.92
N ASP A 291 1.87 16.40 3.16
CA ASP A 291 2.00 17.71 2.50
C ASP A 291 3.42 18.29 2.66
N TYR A 292 4.06 18.08 3.82
CA TYR A 292 5.43 18.55 4.06
C TYR A 292 6.46 17.78 3.20
N VAL A 293 6.40 16.44 3.21
CA VAL A 293 7.30 15.59 2.43
C VAL A 293 7.13 15.88 0.95
N TYR A 294 5.88 16.01 0.53
CA TYR A 294 5.49 16.46 -0.79
C TYR A 294 6.21 17.77 -1.19
N GLU A 295 6.08 18.84 -0.42
CA GLU A 295 6.69 20.15 -0.76
C GLU A 295 8.22 20.03 -0.85
N LYS A 296 8.86 19.36 0.12
CA LYS A 296 10.33 19.22 0.14
C LYS A 296 10.88 18.38 -1.00
N VAL A 297 10.20 17.29 -1.35
CA VAL A 297 10.62 16.45 -2.48
C VAL A 297 10.43 17.20 -3.80
N MET A 298 9.35 17.95 -3.93
CA MET A 298 9.10 18.74 -5.14
C MET A 298 10.06 19.90 -5.30
N ASP A 299 10.48 20.57 -4.22
CA ASP A 299 11.54 21.58 -4.28
C ASP A 299 12.82 20.99 -4.90
N VAL A 300 13.22 19.79 -4.45
CA VAL A 300 14.40 19.08 -4.99
C VAL A 300 14.19 18.71 -6.46
N LEU A 301 13.04 18.12 -6.81
CA LEU A 301 12.76 17.68 -8.19
C LEU A 301 12.63 18.85 -9.17
N LEU A 302 11.99 19.96 -8.77
CA LEU A 302 11.85 21.15 -9.60
C LEU A 302 13.18 21.90 -9.76
N THR A 303 14.06 21.85 -8.77
CA THR A 303 15.38 22.50 -8.83
C THR A 303 16.34 21.70 -9.70
N ASN A 304 16.37 20.37 -9.54
CA ASN A 304 17.42 19.53 -10.12
C ASN A 304 16.98 18.72 -11.35
N TYR A 305 15.68 18.46 -11.51
CA TYR A 305 15.14 17.48 -12.48
C TYR A 305 13.92 18.00 -13.26
N LYS A 306 13.82 19.33 -13.43
CA LYS A 306 12.67 20.01 -14.05
C LYS A 306 12.30 19.50 -15.44
N GLU A 307 13.28 19.24 -16.29
CA GLU A 307 13.05 18.74 -17.65
C GLU A 307 12.50 17.31 -17.63
N GLN A 308 13.04 16.45 -16.77
CA GLN A 308 12.60 15.07 -16.61
C GLN A 308 11.18 14.99 -16.05
N LEU A 309 10.80 15.87 -15.12
CA LEU A 309 9.41 16.01 -14.65
C LEU A 309 8.45 16.37 -15.78
N GLN A 310 8.82 17.32 -16.64
CA GLN A 310 7.99 17.72 -17.78
C GLN A 310 7.84 16.58 -18.78
N THR A 311 8.94 15.89 -19.09
CA THR A 311 8.95 14.71 -19.94
C THR A 311 8.10 13.59 -19.35
N PHE A 312 8.19 13.32 -18.04
CA PHE A 312 7.37 12.32 -17.36
C PHE A 312 5.88 12.64 -17.49
N VAL A 313 5.45 13.87 -17.17
CA VAL A 313 4.03 14.26 -17.24
C VAL A 313 3.48 14.14 -18.66
N GLN A 314 4.28 14.46 -19.68
CA GLN A 314 3.90 14.34 -21.08
C GLN A 314 3.87 12.87 -21.55
N ALA A 315 4.92 12.10 -21.25
CA ALA A 315 5.09 10.72 -21.69
C ALA A 315 4.15 9.74 -20.96
N SER A 316 3.80 10.02 -19.71
CA SER A 316 2.89 9.19 -18.93
C SER A 316 1.41 9.43 -19.26
N LYS A 317 1.05 10.35 -20.18
CA LYS A 317 -0.34 10.73 -20.51
C LYS A 317 -1.23 9.51 -20.83
N SER A 318 -0.72 8.55 -21.59
CA SER A 318 -1.46 7.36 -22.06
C SER A 318 -1.34 6.15 -21.12
N ILE A 319 -0.62 6.27 -20.01
CA ILE A 319 -0.40 5.16 -19.07
C ILE A 319 -1.31 5.38 -17.85
N SER A 320 -2.28 4.49 -17.67
CA SER A 320 -3.27 4.54 -16.58
C SER A 320 -2.63 4.43 -15.19
N ASP A 321 -1.61 3.58 -15.06
CA ASP A 321 -0.98 3.24 -13.78
C ASP A 321 -0.26 4.44 -13.12
N TYR A 322 0.12 5.43 -13.94
CA TYR A 322 0.71 6.68 -13.47
C TYR A 322 -0.33 7.81 -13.32
N GLY A 323 -1.62 7.55 -13.54
CA GLY A 323 -2.67 8.57 -13.58
C GLY A 323 -2.71 9.46 -12.34
N THR A 324 -2.75 8.85 -11.16
CA THR A 324 -2.79 9.56 -9.87
C THR A 324 -1.50 10.35 -9.63
N LEU A 325 -0.33 9.69 -9.74
CA LEU A 325 0.96 10.34 -9.52
C LEU A 325 1.19 11.50 -10.52
N ARG A 326 0.83 11.31 -11.79
CA ARG A 326 0.87 12.33 -12.85
C ARG A 326 -0.05 13.50 -12.52
N GLY A 327 -1.29 13.23 -12.08
CA GLY A 327 -2.24 14.25 -11.65
C GLY A 327 -1.67 15.11 -10.53
N THR A 328 -1.16 14.47 -9.47
CA THR A 328 -0.55 15.14 -8.32
C THR A 328 0.68 15.97 -8.70
N ILE A 329 1.55 15.44 -9.57
CA ILE A 329 2.72 16.17 -10.08
C ILE A 329 2.28 17.38 -10.93
N PHE A 330 1.34 17.17 -11.86
CA PHE A 330 0.84 18.20 -12.77
C PHE A 330 0.15 19.35 -12.04
N GLU A 331 -0.74 19.03 -11.09
CA GLU A 331 -1.48 20.00 -10.28
C GLU A 331 -0.53 21.01 -9.64
N ARG A 332 0.63 20.53 -9.19
CA ARG A 332 1.55 21.36 -8.43
C ARG A 332 2.61 22.07 -9.24
N ILE A 333 3.04 21.50 -10.38
CA ILE A 333 3.72 22.29 -11.42
C ILE A 333 2.82 23.46 -11.82
N THR A 334 1.52 23.21 -11.95
CA THR A 334 0.53 24.24 -12.24
C THR A 334 0.44 25.24 -11.10
N HIS A 335 0.33 24.80 -9.85
CA HIS A 335 0.27 25.73 -8.72
C HIS A 335 1.53 26.59 -8.57
N GLY A 336 2.73 26.03 -8.77
CA GLY A 336 3.97 26.79 -8.74
C GLY A 336 4.05 27.83 -9.86
N LYS A 337 3.64 27.49 -11.08
CA LYS A 337 3.56 28.44 -12.20
C LYS A 337 2.51 29.54 -11.95
N LEU A 338 1.34 29.18 -11.46
CA LEU A 338 0.27 30.14 -11.19
C LEU A 338 0.61 31.08 -10.01
N LEU A 339 1.28 30.58 -8.97
CA LEU A 339 1.73 31.37 -7.83
C LEU A 339 2.72 32.46 -8.24
N ASN A 340 3.70 32.10 -9.08
CA ASN A 340 4.70 33.04 -9.60
C ASN A 340 4.13 34.03 -10.63
N GLY A 341 2.89 33.84 -11.07
CA GLY A 341 2.28 34.63 -12.13
C GLY A 341 2.90 34.37 -13.50
N GLY A 342 2.31 34.95 -14.53
CA GLY A 342 2.75 34.79 -15.91
C GLY A 342 1.65 35.04 -16.92
N THR A 343 1.99 34.86 -18.19
CA THR A 343 1.05 34.95 -19.31
C THR A 343 0.78 33.56 -19.87
N PHE A 344 -0.48 33.14 -19.84
CA PHE A 344 -0.90 31.77 -20.16
C PHE A 344 -1.79 31.75 -21.39
N LYS A 345 -1.59 30.80 -22.30
CA LYS A 345 -2.55 30.56 -23.39
C LYS A 345 -3.82 29.95 -22.79
N VAL A 346 -4.99 30.45 -23.19
CA VAL A 346 -6.28 29.96 -22.69
C VAL A 346 -7.18 29.53 -23.85
N ARG A 347 -8.03 28.53 -23.60
CA ARG A 347 -9.10 28.10 -24.50
C ARG A 347 -10.45 28.17 -23.77
N PRO A 348 -11.53 28.61 -24.42
CA PRO A 348 -12.87 28.53 -23.85
C PRO A 348 -13.31 27.05 -23.73
N LEU A 349 -13.97 26.70 -22.62
CA LEU A 349 -14.53 25.35 -22.42
C LEU A 349 -15.91 25.19 -23.08
N PHE A 350 -16.65 26.29 -23.28
CA PHE A 350 -17.98 26.28 -23.92
C PHE A 350 -18.07 27.29 -25.06
N GLY A 351 -18.66 26.89 -26.18
CA GLY A 351 -18.82 27.73 -27.37
C GLY A 351 -19.71 28.97 -27.19
N LYS A 352 -20.49 29.07 -26.10
CA LYS A 352 -21.33 30.23 -25.75
C LYS A 352 -20.61 31.29 -24.90
N THR A 353 -19.46 30.96 -24.29
CA THR A 353 -18.69 31.91 -23.44
C THR A 353 -17.96 33.01 -24.23
N THR A 354 -18.02 32.92 -25.57
CA THR A 354 -17.45 33.88 -26.53
C THR A 354 -18.10 35.26 -26.44
N SER A 355 -19.38 35.35 -26.05
CA SER A 355 -20.12 36.62 -25.99
C SER A 355 -19.94 37.38 -24.67
N CYS A 356 -19.73 36.70 -23.54
CA CYS A 356 -19.65 37.34 -22.21
C CYS A 356 -18.42 38.23 -22.01
N PHE A 357 -17.38 37.99 -22.82
CA PHE A 357 -16.11 38.72 -22.74
C PHE A 357 -15.72 39.43 -24.07
N GLY A 358 -16.53 39.30 -25.13
CA GLY A 358 -16.31 39.98 -26.42
C GLY A 358 -15.00 39.62 -27.14
N ILE A 359 -14.62 38.33 -27.22
CA ILE A 359 -13.26 37.94 -27.66
C ILE A 359 -13.29 37.00 -28.89
N SER A 360 -12.58 37.34 -29.98
CA SER A 360 -12.39 36.48 -31.17
C SER A 360 -11.30 35.40 -30.99
N ASN A 361 -11.21 34.45 -31.93
CA ASN A 361 -10.85 33.05 -31.67
C ASN A 361 -9.41 32.58 -32.05
N SER A 362 -8.39 33.43 -32.00
CA SER A 362 -7.01 32.97 -32.21
C SER A 362 -6.01 33.75 -31.38
N ASN A 363 -5.36 33.08 -30.41
CA ASN A 363 -4.33 33.60 -29.49
C ASN A 363 -4.80 34.36 -28.23
N ARG A 364 -5.75 33.80 -27.47
CA ARG A 364 -6.09 34.32 -26.14
C ARG A 364 -4.97 34.04 -25.14
N LYS A 365 -4.45 35.10 -24.51
CA LYS A 365 -3.47 35.05 -23.43
C LYS A 365 -4.08 35.67 -22.16
N LEU A 366 -4.04 34.95 -21.04
CA LEU A 366 -4.44 35.42 -19.73
C LEU A 366 -3.19 35.76 -18.91
N THR A 367 -3.10 36.99 -18.43
CA THR A 367 -2.02 37.41 -17.54
C THR A 367 -2.47 37.30 -16.09
N ILE A 368 -1.76 36.51 -15.30
CA ILE A 368 -1.98 36.32 -13.88
C ILE A 368 -0.81 36.98 -13.14
N PRO A 369 -1.04 37.93 -12.22
CA PRO A 369 0.05 38.53 -11.45
C PRO A 369 0.61 37.53 -10.42
N PRO A 370 1.89 37.67 -10.01
CA PRO A 370 2.45 36.89 -8.91
C PRO A 370 1.64 37.13 -7.63
N ARG A 371 1.42 36.07 -6.85
CA ARG A 371 0.64 36.12 -5.61
C ARG A 371 1.41 35.48 -4.46
N LYS A 372 1.12 35.91 -3.23
CA LYS A 372 1.65 35.25 -2.03
C LYS A 372 0.77 34.05 -1.67
N LYS A 373 1.40 32.90 -1.38
CA LYS A 373 0.72 31.66 -0.95
C LYS A 373 0.02 31.89 0.39
N LEU A 374 -1.21 31.39 0.50
CA LEU A 374 -1.99 31.31 1.73
C LEU A 374 -2.52 29.89 1.85
N LEU A 375 -2.24 29.23 2.96
CA LEU A 375 -2.86 27.94 3.28
C LEU A 375 -4.13 28.20 4.10
N PHE A 376 -5.22 27.50 3.77
CA PHE A 376 -6.47 27.63 4.49
C PHE A 376 -7.12 26.27 4.73
N SER A 377 -7.86 26.14 5.84
CA SER A 377 -8.60 24.93 6.19
C SER A 377 -10.11 25.17 6.26
N LYS A 378 -10.54 26.43 6.25
CA LYS A 378 -11.96 26.80 6.20
C LYS A 378 -12.24 27.85 5.10
N PRO A 379 -13.40 27.82 4.43
CA PRO A 379 -13.68 28.72 3.32
C PRO A 379 -13.60 30.22 3.66
N ASP A 380 -13.89 30.60 4.90
CA ASP A 380 -13.83 31.97 5.42
C ASP A 380 -12.40 32.52 5.58
N GLU A 381 -11.38 31.66 5.53
CA GLU A 381 -9.96 32.06 5.59
C GLU A 381 -9.39 32.47 4.22
N VAL A 382 -10.19 32.38 3.14
CA VAL A 382 -9.77 32.75 1.78
C VAL A 382 -9.66 34.28 1.65
N ILE A 383 -8.48 34.76 1.25
CA ILE A 383 -8.21 36.20 1.11
C ILE A 383 -8.08 36.58 -0.37
N GLN A 384 -8.73 37.67 -0.77
CA GLN A 384 -8.61 38.24 -2.12
C GLN A 384 -7.15 38.58 -2.46
N ASN A 385 -6.76 38.41 -3.73
CA ASN A 385 -5.40 38.66 -4.22
C ASN A 385 -4.28 37.81 -3.60
N ARG A 386 -4.62 36.77 -2.83
CA ARG A 386 -3.70 35.72 -2.42
C ARG A 386 -3.86 34.49 -3.32
N TYR A 387 -2.87 33.62 -3.26
CA TYR A 387 -2.94 32.29 -3.86
C TYR A 387 -3.32 31.29 -2.78
N CYS A 388 -4.63 31.07 -2.65
CA CYS A 388 -5.21 30.29 -1.57
C CYS A 388 -5.20 28.80 -1.94
N LEU A 389 -4.56 27.99 -1.11
CA LEU A 389 -4.48 26.54 -1.26
C LEU A 389 -5.09 25.89 -0.02
N TYR A 390 -6.04 24.99 -0.25
CA TYR A 390 -6.68 24.24 0.82
C TYR A 390 -5.69 23.24 1.43
N THR A 391 -5.71 23.06 2.75
CA THR A 391 -4.96 22.01 3.44
C THR A 391 -5.76 21.41 4.60
N ASN A 392 -5.64 20.09 4.75
CA ASN A 392 -6.18 19.32 5.89
C ASN A 392 -5.24 19.36 7.11
N SER A 393 -4.05 19.94 7.00
CA SER A 393 -3.11 20.01 8.11
C SER A 393 -3.56 21.07 9.13
N LYS A 394 -4.15 20.61 10.23
CA LYS A 394 -4.14 21.41 11.47
C LYS A 394 -2.68 21.58 11.85
N LYS A 395 -2.19 22.82 11.82
CA LYS A 395 -0.90 23.16 12.43
C LYS A 395 -0.89 22.84 13.91
#